data_AF-A0A8S3UB34-F1
#
_entry.id   AF-A0A8S3UB34-F1
#
_cell.length_a   1.000
_cell.length_b   1.000
_cell.length_c   1.000
_cell.angle_alpha   90.00
_cell.angle_beta   90.00
_cell.angle_gamma   90.00
#
_symmetry.space_group_name_H-M   'P 1'
#
loop_
_entity.id
_entity.type
_entity.pdbx_description
1 polymer ?
#
loop_
_entity_poly.entity_id
_entity_poly.type
_entity_poly.pdbx_seq_one_letter_code
_entity_poly.pdbx_strand_id
1 'polypeptide(L)'
;MVSEDLYYAVPHESEEVRGIVADVVEIYWQSRRHGEPLDNVQIPDNYFSKEDINGDLDSNSRRVFKTLLFDLAGEVIRDIYKDEEEEPPPWQKPKRRHQKHFRGASPPTTMENLTPIVQQAVINTLGLNGSRKADRNKWTVRKRKDHVDNILVEELREEEPRWINYDEDELAVKMQLTDTIFDMLLNDTVQTMNKVYQKKKSNRV
;
A
#
# COMPACT_ATOMS: atom_id res chain seq x y z
N MET A 1 10.46 -38.04 28.54
CA MET A 1 10.52 -37.90 27.08
C MET A 1 11.10 -36.53 26.85
N VAL A 2 12.39 -36.46 26.50
CA VAL A 2 13.12 -35.21 26.36
C VAL A 2 12.54 -34.50 25.14
N SER A 3 11.97 -33.31 25.34
CA SER A 3 11.61 -32.44 24.23
C SER A 3 12.89 -32.16 23.46
N GLU A 4 12.98 -32.70 22.26
CA GLU A 4 14.06 -32.44 21.33
C GLU A 4 13.88 -30.99 20.88
N ASP A 5 14.54 -30.06 21.57
CA ASP A 5 14.53 -28.64 21.21
C ASP A 5 15.11 -28.52 19.80
N LEU A 6 14.24 -28.39 18.81
CA LEU A 6 14.65 -28.14 17.43
C LEU A 6 15.43 -26.83 17.39
N TYR A 7 16.73 -26.95 17.15
CA TYR A 7 17.58 -25.79 16.91
C TYR A 7 17.22 -25.21 15.54
N TYR A 8 16.52 -24.09 15.57
CA TYR A 8 16.29 -23.29 14.38
C TYR A 8 17.37 -22.21 14.29
N ALA A 9 18.09 -22.18 13.16
CA ALA A 9 19.08 -21.14 12.91
C ALA A 9 18.45 -19.74 12.79
N VAL A 10 17.15 -19.68 12.48
CA VAL A 10 16.37 -18.47 12.20
C VAL A 10 15.25 -18.30 13.24
N PRO A 11 15.01 -17.06 13.72
CA PRO A 11 13.87 -16.74 14.57
C PRO A 11 12.52 -17.18 13.97
N HIS A 12 11.85 -18.12 14.61
CA HIS A 12 10.49 -18.55 14.22
C HIS A 12 9.43 -18.16 15.26
N GLU A 13 9.84 -17.57 16.38
CA GLU A 13 8.91 -17.07 17.37
C GLU A 13 8.42 -15.67 16.97
N SER A 14 7.10 -15.46 17.11
CA SER A 14 6.48 -14.18 16.76
C SER A 14 7.03 -13.00 17.57
N GLU A 15 7.56 -13.25 18.78
CA GLU A 15 8.15 -12.21 19.63
C GLU A 15 9.52 -11.74 19.13
N GLU A 16 10.36 -12.67 18.66
CA GLU A 16 11.67 -12.34 18.09
C GLU A 16 11.52 -11.54 16.79
N VAL A 17 10.56 -11.93 15.93
CA VAL A 17 10.22 -11.19 14.71
C VAL A 17 9.70 -9.79 15.03
N ARG A 18 8.93 -9.61 16.11
CA ARG A 18 8.46 -8.27 16.53
C ARG A 18 9.61 -7.34 16.88
N GLY A 19 10.62 -7.85 17.59
CA GLY A 19 11.81 -7.08 17.94
C GLY A 19 12.53 -6.58 16.68
N ILE A 20 12.83 -7.50 15.76
CA ILE A 20 13.53 -7.17 14.51
C ILE A 20 12.73 -6.17 13.67
N VAL A 21 11.41 -6.37 13.54
CA VAL A 21 10.55 -5.46 12.77
C VAL A 21 10.45 -4.08 13.42
N ALA A 22 10.51 -3.96 14.75
CA ALA A 22 10.51 -2.67 15.42
C ALA A 22 11.74 -1.84 15.03
N ASP A 23 12.93 -2.46 15.02
CA ASP A 23 14.17 -1.83 14.60
C ASP A 23 14.11 -1.38 13.13
N VAL A 24 13.54 -2.22 12.25
CA VAL A 24 13.33 -1.86 10.84
C VAL A 24 12.39 -0.66 10.70
N VAL A 25 11.27 -0.67 11.43
CA VAL A 25 10.31 0.45 11.40
C VAL A 25 10.97 1.74 11.85
N GLU A 26 11.87 1.70 12.84
CA GLU A 26 12.63 2.87 13.25
C GLU A 26 13.51 3.42 12.11
N ILE A 27 14.25 2.55 11.40
CA ILE A 27 15.11 2.94 10.27
C ILE A 27 14.29 3.61 9.17
N TYR A 28 13.15 3.02 8.79
CA TYR A 28 12.24 3.60 7.79
C TYR A 28 11.60 4.90 8.29
N TRP A 29 11.26 4.99 9.58
CA TRP A 29 10.70 6.20 10.18
C TRP A 29 11.69 7.36 10.18
N GLN A 30 12.96 7.09 10.48
CA GLN A 30 14.03 8.09 10.40
C GLN A 30 14.22 8.53 8.95
N SER A 31 14.29 7.60 7.99
CA SER A 31 14.43 7.94 6.56
C SER A 31 13.30 8.85 6.09
N ARG A 32 12.06 8.57 6.53
CA ARG A 32 10.89 9.43 6.28
C ARG A 32 11.01 10.82 6.89
N ARG A 33 11.53 10.94 8.13
CA ARG A 33 11.75 12.24 8.80
C ARG A 33 12.72 13.14 8.03
N HIS A 34 13.67 12.54 7.32
CA HIS A 34 14.65 13.27 6.50
C HIS A 34 14.13 13.59 5.09
N GLY A 35 12.91 13.17 4.74
CA GLY A 35 12.30 13.42 3.43
C GLY A 35 12.89 12.59 2.30
N GLU A 36 13.56 11.48 2.62
CA GLU A 36 14.09 10.57 1.61
C GLU A 36 12.98 9.68 1.02
N PRO A 37 13.05 9.35 -0.28
CA PRO A 37 12.06 8.46 -0.89
C PRO A 37 12.12 7.07 -0.26
N LEU A 38 10.97 6.55 0.15
CA LEU A 38 10.80 5.22 0.75
C LEU A 38 11.18 4.06 -0.21
N ASP A 39 11.45 4.37 -1.48
CA ASP A 39 11.88 3.42 -2.50
C ASP A 39 13.36 3.02 -2.39
N ASN A 40 14.22 3.87 -1.82
CA ASN A 40 15.67 3.67 -1.85
C ASN A 40 16.30 3.44 -0.47
N VAL A 41 15.52 3.15 0.56
CA VAL A 41 16.05 2.88 1.90
C VAL A 41 16.91 1.61 1.85
N GLN A 42 18.22 1.78 1.99
CA GLN A 42 19.17 0.68 2.07
C GLN A 42 19.30 0.21 3.51
N ILE A 43 19.59 -1.08 3.68
CA ILE A 43 19.90 -1.67 4.98
C ILE A 43 21.15 -0.97 5.54
N PRO A 44 21.08 -0.29 6.70
CA PRO A 44 22.25 0.32 7.31
C PRO A 44 23.29 -0.75 7.66
N ASP A 45 24.58 -0.46 7.46
CA ASP A 45 25.68 -1.40 7.77
C ASP A 45 25.70 -1.84 9.26
N ASN A 46 25.08 -1.05 10.15
CA ASN A 46 24.95 -1.34 11.58
C ASN A 46 23.75 -2.25 11.94
N TYR A 47 22.96 -2.68 10.96
CA TYR A 47 21.78 -3.52 11.15
C TYR A 47 22.14 -4.99 11.49
N PHE A 48 23.32 -5.44 11.05
CA PHE A 48 23.81 -6.79 11.34
C PHE A 48 24.67 -6.79 12.61
N SER A 49 24.36 -7.71 13.53
CA SER A 49 25.16 -7.91 14.74
C SER A 49 26.50 -8.57 14.37
N LYS A 50 27.51 -8.44 15.23
CA LYS A 50 28.82 -9.09 15.04
C LYS A 50 28.73 -10.62 14.85
N GLU A 51 27.69 -11.25 15.40
CA GLU A 51 27.38 -12.67 15.25
C GLU A 51 26.85 -13.05 13.85
N ASP A 52 26.27 -12.09 13.12
CA ASP A 52 25.74 -12.28 11.76
C ASP A 52 26.83 -12.12 10.68
N ILE A 53 28.01 -11.60 11.07
CA ILE A 53 29.16 -11.34 10.19
C ILE A 53 30.08 -12.58 10.10
N ASN A 54 29.96 -13.53 11.03
CA ASN A 54 30.69 -14.79 10.95
C ASN A 54 30.32 -15.52 9.65
N GLY A 55 31.30 -16.14 9.00
CA GLY A 55 31.11 -16.87 7.72
C GLY A 55 30.40 -18.22 7.86
N ASP A 56 29.76 -18.47 9.00
CA ASP A 56 29.09 -19.74 9.30
C ASP A 56 27.72 -19.82 8.60
N LEU A 57 27.28 -21.05 8.30
CA LEU A 57 26.01 -21.30 7.62
C LEU A 57 24.82 -20.69 8.37
N ASP A 58 24.83 -20.77 9.71
CA ASP A 58 23.81 -20.20 10.59
C ASP A 58 23.79 -18.68 10.50
N SER A 59 24.94 -18.02 10.55
CA SER A 59 25.06 -16.56 10.42
C SER A 59 24.56 -16.05 9.07
N ASN A 60 24.85 -16.78 7.98
CA ASN A 60 24.31 -16.45 6.66
C ASN A 60 22.78 -16.61 6.61
N SER A 61 22.24 -17.66 7.24
CA SER A 61 20.78 -17.87 7.29
C SER A 61 20.06 -16.75 8.06
N ARG A 62 20.63 -16.30 9.19
CA ARG A 62 20.11 -15.17 9.99
C ARG A 62 20.18 -13.87 9.21
N ARG A 63 21.28 -13.62 8.50
CA ARG A 63 21.45 -12.44 7.66
C ARG A 63 20.38 -12.36 6.57
N VAL A 64 20.19 -13.46 5.82
CA VAL A 64 19.18 -13.53 4.76
C VAL A 64 17.78 -13.32 5.32
N PHE A 65 17.46 -13.91 6.47
CA PHE A 65 16.16 -13.71 7.11
C PHE A 65 15.94 -12.26 7.58
N LYS A 66 16.95 -11.63 8.19
CA LYS A 66 16.90 -10.22 8.57
C LYS A 66 16.73 -9.31 7.35
N THR A 67 17.44 -9.58 6.25
CA THR A 67 17.22 -8.89 4.97
C THR A 67 15.78 -9.07 4.48
N LEU A 68 15.24 -10.28 4.51
CA LEU A 68 13.86 -10.53 4.12
C LEU A 68 12.85 -9.76 4.99
N LEU A 69 13.06 -9.74 6.31
CA LEU A 69 12.20 -8.97 7.22
C LEU A 69 12.30 -7.47 6.94
N PHE A 70 13.49 -6.97 6.60
CA PHE A 70 13.69 -5.58 6.23
C PHE A 70 12.90 -5.23 4.96
N ASP A 71 13.07 -6.01 3.90
CA ASP A 71 12.40 -5.80 2.62
C ASP A 71 10.88 -5.88 2.76
N LEU A 72 10.38 -6.89 3.49
CA LEU A 72 8.96 -7.11 3.68
C LEU A 72 8.32 -6.01 4.53
N ALA A 73 8.95 -5.60 5.64
CA ALA A 73 8.44 -4.49 6.44
C ALA A 73 8.48 -3.17 5.65
N GLY A 74 9.51 -2.96 4.81
CA GLY A 74 9.60 -1.85 3.88
C GLY A 74 8.47 -1.82 2.86
N GLU A 75 8.11 -2.97 2.27
CA GLU A 75 6.99 -3.11 1.35
C GLU A 75 5.66 -2.75 2.03
N VAL A 76 5.42 -3.25 3.24
CA VAL A 76 4.22 -2.92 4.04
C VAL A 76 4.16 -1.43 4.33
N ILE A 77 5.27 -0.81 4.72
CA ILE A 77 5.34 0.65 4.98
C ILE A 77 5.06 1.43 3.70
N ARG A 78 5.62 1.01 2.57
CA ARG A 78 5.38 1.65 1.26
C ARG A 78 3.91 1.54 0.86
N ASP A 79 3.29 0.38 1.02
CA ASP A 79 1.87 0.17 0.71
C ASP A 79 0.96 1.04 1.61
N ILE A 80 1.31 1.22 2.89
CA ILE A 80 0.58 2.09 3.81
C ILE A 80 0.58 3.56 3.35
N TYR A 81 1.70 4.05 2.80
CA TYR A 81 1.87 5.46 2.46
C TYR A 81 1.73 5.79 0.96
N LYS A 82 1.60 4.79 0.09
CA LYS A 82 1.46 4.96 -1.37
C LYS A 82 0.35 5.94 -1.77
N ASP A 83 -0.77 5.90 -1.06
CA ASP A 83 -1.95 6.72 -1.36
C ASP A 83 -1.97 8.08 -0.62
N GLU A 84 -0.96 8.40 0.19
CA GLU A 84 -0.90 9.67 0.94
C GLU A 84 -0.57 10.86 0.04
N GLU A 85 0.25 10.67 -1.00
CA GLU A 85 0.72 11.76 -1.87
C GLU A 85 -0.32 12.26 -2.89
N GLU A 86 -1.32 11.45 -3.23
CA GLU A 86 -2.33 11.82 -4.24
C GLU A 86 -3.59 12.39 -3.59
N GLU A 87 -3.57 13.68 -3.23
CA GLU A 87 -4.83 14.40 -2.99
C GLU A 87 -5.50 14.71 -4.34
N PRO A 88 -6.67 14.11 -4.65
CA PRO A 88 -7.34 14.38 -5.90
C PRO A 88 -7.82 15.85 -5.93
N PRO A 89 -7.82 16.50 -7.11
CA PRO A 89 -8.36 17.84 -7.25
C PRO A 89 -9.82 17.95 -6.75
N PRO A 90 -10.30 19.13 -6.32
CA PRO A 90 -11.63 19.29 -5.71
C PRO A 90 -12.82 18.85 -6.56
N TRP A 91 -12.65 18.78 -7.88
CA TRP A 91 -13.67 18.36 -8.84
C TRP A 91 -13.68 16.85 -9.09
N GLN A 92 -12.69 16.11 -8.56
CA GLN A 92 -12.60 14.66 -8.64
C GLN A 92 -13.11 14.04 -7.34
N LYS A 93 -13.81 12.90 -7.45
CA LYS A 93 -14.29 12.17 -6.27
C LYS A 93 -13.08 11.68 -5.44
N PRO A 94 -13.15 11.72 -4.09
CA PRO A 94 -12.11 11.15 -3.24
C PRO A 94 -11.91 9.67 -3.57
N LYS A 95 -10.66 9.27 -3.87
CA LYS A 95 -10.33 7.87 -4.12
C LYS A 95 -10.57 7.04 -2.85
N ARG A 96 -11.26 5.90 -2.98
CA ARG A 96 -11.36 4.92 -1.89
C ARG A 96 -9.99 4.25 -1.72
N ARG A 97 -9.28 4.60 -0.65
CA ARG A 97 -7.99 3.98 -0.31
C ARG A 97 -8.18 2.51 0.05
N HIS A 98 -7.53 1.62 -0.68
CA HIS A 98 -7.56 0.18 -0.40
C HIS A 98 -6.53 -0.16 0.68
N GLN A 99 -6.90 0.03 1.94
CA GLN A 99 -6.00 -0.22 3.07
C GLN A 99 -5.99 -1.71 3.43
N LYS A 100 -4.96 -2.44 2.99
CA LYS A 100 -4.79 -3.87 3.32
C LYS A 100 -4.38 -4.08 4.78
N HIS A 101 -3.48 -3.23 5.28
CA HIS A 101 -2.77 -3.47 6.54
C HIS A 101 -3.35 -2.74 7.75
N PHE A 102 -4.13 -1.67 7.54
CA PHE A 102 -4.71 -0.87 8.62
C PHE A 102 -6.17 -0.50 8.35
N ARG A 103 -6.86 -0.03 9.39
CA ARG A 103 -8.23 0.48 9.30
C ARG A 103 -8.26 1.90 9.86
N GLY A 104 -8.39 2.91 9.00
CA GLY A 104 -8.48 4.31 9.44
C GLY A 104 -8.67 5.29 8.29
N ALA A 105 -9.05 6.53 8.58
CA ALA A 105 -9.20 7.57 7.55
C ALA A 105 -7.84 8.06 6.99
N SER A 106 -6.80 8.04 7.83
CA SER A 106 -5.46 8.52 7.52
C SER A 106 -4.41 7.48 7.92
N PRO A 107 -3.27 7.41 7.20
CA PRO A 107 -2.19 6.51 7.57
C PRO A 107 -1.57 6.94 8.92
N PRO A 108 -0.90 6.03 9.64
CA PRO A 108 -0.38 6.32 10.97
C PRO A 108 0.66 7.44 10.90
N THR A 109 0.47 8.51 11.68
CA THR A 109 1.41 9.66 11.73
C THR A 109 2.40 9.57 12.88
N THR A 110 2.36 8.50 13.68
CA THR A 110 3.27 8.27 14.80
C THR A 110 3.91 6.88 14.72
N MET A 111 5.18 6.79 15.13
CA MET A 111 5.94 5.54 15.20
C MET A 111 5.25 4.50 16.09
N GLU A 112 4.67 4.93 17.22
CA GLU A 112 3.95 4.06 18.16
C GLU A 112 2.70 3.41 17.54
N ASN A 113 2.07 4.05 16.56
CA ASN A 113 0.93 3.49 15.85
C ASN A 113 1.37 2.66 14.64
N LEU A 114 2.48 3.02 13.99
CA LEU A 114 3.00 2.31 12.83
C LEU A 114 3.59 0.95 13.20
N THR A 115 4.39 0.90 14.28
CA THR A 115 5.07 -0.32 14.75
C THR A 115 4.14 -1.53 14.93
N PRO A 116 3.01 -1.46 15.67
CA PRO A 116 2.13 -2.61 15.85
C PRO A 116 1.42 -3.02 14.56
N ILE A 117 1.14 -2.07 13.65
CA ILE A 117 0.49 -2.34 12.36
C ILE A 117 1.44 -3.14 11.47
N VAL A 118 2.69 -2.68 11.34
CA VAL A 118 3.71 -3.34 10.51
C VAL A 118 4.07 -4.70 11.10
N GLN A 119 4.26 -4.79 12.42
CA GLN A 119 4.49 -6.07 13.10
C GLN A 119 3.36 -7.07 12.81
N GLN A 120 2.10 -6.65 12.97
CA GLN A 120 0.96 -7.53 12.73
C GLN A 120 0.88 -7.96 11.26
N ALA A 121 1.13 -7.04 10.32
CA ALA A 121 1.15 -7.34 8.89
C ALA A 121 2.25 -8.36 8.55
N VAL A 122 3.48 -8.13 9.01
CA VAL A 122 4.63 -9.03 8.80
C VAL A 122 4.35 -10.43 9.37
N ILE A 123 3.88 -10.50 10.62
CA ILE A 123 3.56 -11.78 11.29
C ILE A 123 2.43 -12.51 10.56
N ASN A 124 1.43 -11.78 10.04
CA ASN A 124 0.35 -12.36 9.23
C ASN A 124 0.88 -12.92 7.91
N THR A 125 1.74 -12.18 7.20
CA THR A 125 2.34 -12.63 5.93
C THR A 125 3.23 -13.85 6.11
N LEU A 126 3.97 -13.92 7.21
CA LEU A 126 4.79 -15.09 7.57
C LEU A 126 3.96 -16.27 8.11
N GLY A 127 2.66 -16.09 8.33
CA GLY A 127 1.78 -17.12 8.88
C GLY A 127 2.05 -17.47 10.34
N LEU A 128 2.86 -16.69 11.05
CA LEU A 128 3.27 -16.92 12.44
C LEU A 128 2.18 -16.61 13.47
N ASN A 129 1.10 -15.94 13.06
CA ASN A 129 0.01 -15.57 13.97
C ASN A 129 -0.87 -16.77 14.38
N GLY A 130 -0.60 -17.98 13.89
CA GLY A 130 -1.38 -19.22 14.14
C GLY A 130 -2.85 -19.16 13.70
N SER A 131 -3.30 -17.99 13.26
CA SER A 131 -4.67 -17.63 12.94
C SER A 131 -4.70 -17.10 11.52
N ARG A 132 -4.51 -18.00 10.54
CA ARG A 132 -5.29 -17.86 9.31
C ARG A 132 -6.73 -17.88 9.81
N LYS A 133 -7.39 -16.73 9.83
CA LYS A 133 -8.74 -16.63 10.39
C LYS A 133 -9.61 -17.64 9.66
N ALA A 134 -9.78 -18.82 10.27
CA ALA A 134 -10.76 -19.78 9.85
C ALA A 134 -12.06 -19.01 9.91
N ASP A 135 -12.63 -18.74 8.74
CA ASP A 135 -13.81 -17.91 8.53
C ASP A 135 -14.91 -18.52 9.43
N ARG A 136 -15.07 -17.98 10.66
CA ARG A 136 -16.07 -18.41 11.66
C ARG A 136 -17.46 -17.93 11.25
N ASN A 137 -17.74 -17.93 9.96
CA ASN A 137 -19.06 -17.79 9.43
C ASN A 137 -19.83 -19.05 9.85
N LYS A 138 -20.92 -18.89 10.61
CA LYS A 138 -21.74 -20.02 11.11
C LYS A 138 -22.33 -20.90 10.00
N TRP A 139 -22.14 -20.53 8.73
CA TRP A 139 -22.49 -21.30 7.53
C TRP A 139 -21.37 -22.25 7.03
N THR A 140 -20.12 -22.09 7.46
CA THR A 140 -18.95 -22.85 6.95
C THR A 140 -18.78 -24.23 7.57
N VAL A 141 -19.55 -24.57 8.61
CA VAL A 141 -19.46 -25.88 9.29
C VAL A 141 -19.84 -27.06 8.36
N ARG A 142 -20.56 -26.81 7.25
CA ARG A 142 -21.03 -27.89 6.36
C ARG A 142 -20.09 -28.28 5.22
N LYS A 143 -19.04 -27.50 4.91
CA LYS A 143 -18.08 -27.85 3.85
C LYS A 143 -16.66 -27.53 4.30
N ARG A 144 -15.79 -28.55 4.34
CA ARG A 144 -14.34 -28.32 4.46
C ARG A 144 -13.92 -27.49 3.25
N LYS A 145 -13.69 -26.21 3.47
CA LYS A 145 -13.21 -25.28 2.46
C LYS A 145 -11.71 -25.49 2.32
N ASP A 146 -11.24 -25.81 1.12
CA ASP A 146 -9.82 -26.06 0.86
C ASP A 146 -8.99 -24.78 1.15
N HIS A 147 -7.68 -24.90 1.36
CA HIS A 147 -6.79 -23.74 1.47
C HIS A 147 -6.92 -22.85 0.23
N VAL A 148 -7.01 -23.47 -0.95
CA VAL A 148 -7.25 -22.80 -2.23
C VAL A 148 -8.56 -22.02 -2.20
N ASP A 149 -9.63 -22.62 -1.71
CA ASP A 149 -10.93 -21.94 -1.61
C ASP A 149 -10.89 -20.72 -0.67
N ASN A 150 -10.03 -20.72 0.35
CA ASN A 150 -9.87 -19.56 1.24
C ASN A 150 -9.07 -18.45 0.57
N ILE A 151 -8.00 -18.79 -0.16
CA ILE A 151 -7.23 -17.84 -0.97
C ILE A 151 -8.15 -17.18 -2.00
N LEU A 152 -8.94 -17.97 -2.73
CA LEU A 152 -9.90 -17.44 -3.71
C LEU A 152 -10.93 -16.47 -3.11
N VAL A 153 -11.40 -16.73 -1.88
CA VAL A 153 -12.32 -15.81 -1.19
C VAL A 153 -11.64 -14.51 -0.82
N GLU A 154 -10.39 -14.58 -0.38
CA GLU A 154 -9.59 -13.42 -0.02
C GLU A 154 -9.31 -12.56 -1.26
N GLU A 155 -8.87 -13.18 -2.35
CA GLU A 155 -8.66 -12.55 -3.66
C GLU A 155 -9.94 -11.88 -4.17
N LEU A 156 -11.08 -12.59 -4.16
CA LEU A 156 -12.37 -12.02 -4.57
C LEU A 156 -12.75 -10.80 -3.73
N ARG A 157 -12.58 -10.86 -2.41
CA ARG A 157 -12.88 -9.72 -1.52
C ARG A 157 -11.95 -8.53 -1.78
N GLU A 158 -10.71 -8.77 -2.19
CA GLU A 158 -9.78 -7.70 -2.56
C GLU A 158 -10.09 -7.08 -3.93
N GLU A 159 -10.56 -7.88 -4.90
CA GLU A 159 -10.80 -7.45 -6.28
C GLU A 159 -12.19 -6.87 -6.53
N GLU A 160 -13.24 -7.44 -5.93
CA GLU A 160 -14.64 -7.04 -6.16
C GLU A 160 -14.89 -5.53 -6.06
N PRO A 161 -14.37 -4.79 -5.05
CA PRO A 161 -14.64 -3.37 -4.96
C PRO A 161 -14.02 -2.55 -6.10
N ARG A 162 -12.96 -3.07 -6.76
CA ARG A 162 -12.36 -2.43 -7.93
C ARG A 162 -13.24 -2.61 -9.17
N TRP A 163 -13.87 -3.78 -9.33
CA TRP A 163 -14.70 -4.07 -10.50
C TRP A 163 -16.01 -3.27 -10.57
N ILE A 164 -16.47 -2.77 -9.43
CA ILE A 164 -17.67 -1.92 -9.34
C ILE A 164 -17.33 -0.43 -9.31
N ASN A 165 -16.05 -0.06 -9.32
CA ASN A 165 -15.61 1.33 -9.26
C ASN A 165 -15.42 1.90 -10.67
N TYR A 166 -16.37 2.72 -11.10
CA TYR A 166 -16.34 3.42 -12.39
C TYR A 166 -15.90 4.89 -12.28
N ASP A 167 -15.35 5.32 -11.14
CA ASP A 167 -15.05 6.73 -10.92
C ASP A 167 -14.06 7.30 -11.94
N GLU A 168 -13.09 6.50 -12.40
CA GLU A 168 -12.13 6.89 -13.45
C GLU A 168 -12.79 7.01 -14.82
N ASP A 169 -13.57 6.00 -15.23
CA ASP A 169 -14.30 6.02 -16.49
C ASP A 169 -15.32 7.16 -16.56
N GLU A 170 -16.07 7.36 -15.47
CA GLU A 170 -17.00 8.49 -15.34
C GLU A 170 -16.27 9.83 -15.48
N LEU A 171 -15.08 9.95 -14.87
CA LEU A 171 -14.28 11.17 -14.95
C LEU A 171 -13.80 11.41 -16.37
N ALA A 172 -13.32 10.38 -17.05
CA ALA A 172 -12.87 10.46 -18.43
C ALA A 172 -14.00 10.95 -19.36
N VAL A 173 -15.20 10.37 -19.23
CA VAL A 173 -16.38 10.79 -20.00
C VAL A 173 -16.77 12.24 -19.68
N LYS A 174 -16.75 12.63 -18.39
CA LYS A 174 -17.04 14.00 -17.97
C LYS A 174 -16.04 15.01 -18.52
N MET A 175 -14.74 14.70 -18.49
CA MET A 175 -13.70 15.56 -19.05
C MET A 175 -13.85 15.70 -20.56
N GLN A 176 -14.03 14.59 -21.28
CA GLN A 176 -14.28 14.61 -22.71
C GLN A 176 -15.50 15.48 -23.07
N LEU A 177 -16.62 15.31 -22.36
CA LEU A 177 -17.81 16.13 -22.57
C LEU A 177 -17.52 17.62 -22.30
N THR A 178 -16.81 17.92 -21.22
CA THR A 178 -16.44 19.28 -20.83
C THR A 178 -15.59 19.94 -21.91
N ASP A 179 -14.59 19.25 -22.44
CA ASP A 179 -13.74 19.75 -23.52
C ASP A 179 -14.55 20.03 -24.79
N THR A 180 -15.48 19.14 -25.17
CA THR A 180 -16.32 19.37 -26.35
C THR A 180 -17.24 20.58 -26.19
N ILE A 181 -17.82 20.78 -25.01
CA ILE A 181 -18.66 21.96 -24.72
C ILE A 181 -17.79 23.22 -24.73
N PHE A 182 -16.60 23.17 -24.14
CA PHE A 182 -15.69 24.30 -24.08
C PHE A 182 -15.25 24.73 -25.49
N ASP A 183 -14.92 23.79 -26.37
CA ASP A 183 -14.58 24.07 -27.77
C ASP A 183 -15.76 24.69 -28.53
N MET A 184 -16.98 24.21 -28.32
CA MET A 184 -18.18 24.79 -28.92
C MET A 184 -18.37 26.25 -28.47
N LEU A 185 -18.26 26.51 -27.16
CA LEU A 185 -18.40 27.85 -26.60
C LEU A 185 -17.31 28.81 -27.10
N LEU A 186 -16.06 28.34 -27.20
CA LEU A 186 -14.96 29.13 -27.76
C LEU A 186 -15.22 29.47 -29.23
N ASN A 187 -15.63 28.49 -30.03
CA ASN A 187 -15.93 28.71 -31.44
C ASN A 187 -17.10 29.70 -31.63
N ASP A 188 -18.19 29.55 -30.88
CA ASP A 188 -19.32 30.49 -30.90
C ASP A 188 -18.91 31.90 -30.49
N THR A 189 -18.05 32.03 -29.48
CA THR A 189 -17.49 33.31 -29.04
C THR A 189 -16.62 33.95 -30.12
N VAL A 190 -15.75 33.18 -30.76
CA VAL A 190 -14.92 33.66 -31.88
C VAL A 190 -15.81 34.10 -33.05
N GLN A 191 -16.81 33.31 -33.41
CA GLN A 191 -17.73 33.64 -34.51
C GLN A 191 -18.54 34.90 -34.24
N THR A 192 -19.08 35.05 -33.02
CA THR A 192 -19.83 36.25 -32.63
C THR A 192 -18.94 37.48 -32.61
N MET A 193 -17.72 37.38 -32.07
CA MET A 193 -16.76 38.47 -32.09
C MET A 193 -16.35 38.86 -33.51
N ASN A 194 -16.15 37.88 -34.40
CA ASN A 194 -15.88 38.13 -35.81
C ASN A 194 -17.05 38.85 -36.50
N LYS A 195 -18.30 38.41 -36.26
CA LYS A 195 -19.52 39.08 -36.79
C LYS A 195 -19.59 40.54 -36.34
N VAL A 196 -19.32 40.82 -35.06
CA VAL A 196 -19.29 42.19 -34.52
C VAL A 196 -18.18 43.01 -35.16
N TYR A 197 -16.98 42.44 -35.31
CA TYR A 197 -15.84 43.10 -35.96
C TYR A 197 -16.15 43.46 -37.41
N GLN A 198 -16.68 42.53 -38.21
CA GLN A 198 -17.04 42.78 -39.60
C GLN A 198 -18.14 43.83 -39.74
N LYS A 199 -19.17 43.80 -38.87
CA LYS A 199 -20.22 44.83 -38.84
C LYS A 199 -19.65 46.21 -38.54
N LYS A 200 -18.72 46.33 -37.59
CA LYS A 200 -18.02 47.60 -37.29
C LYS A 200 -17.16 48.07 -38.45
N LYS A 201 -16.45 47.17 -39.14
CA LYS A 201 -15.64 47.49 -40.32
C LYS A 201 -16.51 47.99 -41.47
N SER A 202 -17.63 47.32 -41.74
CA SER A 202 -18.59 47.72 -42.78
C SER A 202 -19.26 49.06 -42.50
N ASN A 203 -19.55 49.41 -41.24
CA ASN A 203 -20.14 50.69 -40.87
C ASN A 203 -19.14 51.87 -40.88
N ARG A 204 -17.83 51.60 -41.00
CA ARG A 204 -16.77 52.63 -41.06
C ARG A 204 -16.32 52.94 -42.49
N VAL A 205 -16.83 52.21 -43.49
CA VAL A 205 -16.69 52.50 -44.93
C VAL A 205 -17.94 53.24 -45.37
#